data_AF-A0A2R6DFB9-F1
#
_entry.id   AF-A0A2R6DFB9-F1
#
_cell.length_a   1.000
_cell.length_b   1.000
_cell.length_c   1.000
_cell.angle_alpha   90.00
_cell.angle_beta   90.00
_cell.angle_gamma   90.00
#
_symmetry.space_group_name_H-M   'P 1'
#
loop_
_entity.id
_entity.type
_entity.pdbx_description
1 polymer ?
#
loop_
_entity_poly.entity_id
_entity_poly.type
_entity_poly.pdbx_seq_one_letter_code
_entity_poly.pdbx_strand_id
1 'polypeptide(L)'
;MDDTEDLEASVRELSETLEQLRSELREPPRGPLGLPRPPSPGELLRFTEEYTIPALISLLETNIRLLELLAGAIRVADGRPLEGSDALADAGRRSLGYVDEGREGLAAASRESLRRLDDALADLQEAAAGGNPTDPAVQDLLTEARTLRAEVDERLAAAESRDAETTGDEGDEAESVAIDVDDELETIRRQVDGPDEGPGDDGETGEES
;
A
#
# COMPACT_ATOMS: atom_id res chain seq x y z
N MET A 1 36.46 -2.58 16.57
CA MET A 1 37.08 -1.88 15.40
C MET A 1 36.73 -2.68 14.17
N ASP A 2 36.88 -4.00 14.28
CA ASP A 2 36.39 -5.07 13.42
C ASP A 2 35.01 -4.80 12.78
N ASP A 3 34.00 -4.34 13.55
CA ASP A 3 32.63 -4.09 13.05
C ASP A 3 32.56 -3.10 11.87
N THR A 4 33.51 -2.15 11.80
CA THR A 4 33.59 -1.19 10.69
C THR A 4 34.28 -1.80 9.47
N GLU A 5 35.28 -2.65 9.69
CA GLU A 5 36.04 -3.33 8.64
C GLU A 5 35.18 -4.43 7.96
N ASP A 6 34.37 -5.15 8.74
CA ASP A 6 33.38 -6.12 8.25
C ASP A 6 32.22 -5.45 7.48
N LEU A 7 31.77 -4.27 7.94
CA LEU A 7 30.78 -3.47 7.22
C LEU A 7 31.35 -2.96 5.89
N GLU A 8 32.58 -2.45 5.87
CA GLU A 8 33.25 -2.05 4.62
C GLU A 8 33.45 -3.23 3.66
N ALA A 9 33.72 -4.43 4.16
CA ALA A 9 33.77 -5.65 3.35
C ALA A 9 32.41 -5.98 2.72
N SER A 10 31.34 -5.98 3.53
CA SER A 10 29.97 -6.26 3.08
C SER A 10 29.45 -5.22 2.07
N VAL A 11 29.74 -3.94 2.30
CA VAL A 11 29.39 -2.85 1.37
C VAL A 11 30.14 -2.97 0.05
N ARG A 12 31.39 -3.45 0.06
CA ARG A 12 32.20 -3.68 -1.15
C ARG A 12 31.67 -4.85 -1.97
N GLU A 13 31.37 -5.97 -1.31
CA GLU A 13 30.76 -7.15 -1.93
C GLU A 13 29.37 -6.84 -2.52
N LEU A 14 28.54 -6.08 -1.80
CA LEU A 14 27.25 -5.61 -2.31
C LEU A 14 27.42 -4.66 -3.51
N SER A 15 28.40 -3.76 -3.46
CA SER A 15 28.71 -2.85 -4.57
C SER A 15 29.17 -3.62 -5.81
N GLU A 16 30.01 -4.64 -5.65
CA GLU A 16 30.47 -5.52 -6.73
C GLU A 16 29.31 -6.37 -7.30
N THR A 17 28.44 -6.89 -6.44
CA THR A 17 27.22 -7.63 -6.84
C THR A 17 26.24 -6.74 -7.62
N LEU A 18 26.05 -5.49 -7.18
CA LEU A 18 25.21 -4.51 -7.89
C LEU A 18 25.85 -4.03 -9.20
N GLU A 19 27.17 -3.89 -9.25
CA GLU A 19 27.95 -3.60 -10.47
C GLU A 19 27.84 -4.75 -11.49
N GLN A 20 27.88 -6.00 -11.03
CA GLN A 20 27.64 -7.17 -11.87
C GLN A 20 26.18 -7.21 -12.35
N LEU A 21 25.21 -7.08 -11.45
CA LEU A 21 23.78 -7.14 -11.81
C LEU A 21 23.39 -6.00 -12.77
N ARG A 22 23.93 -4.78 -12.60
CA ARG A 22 23.71 -3.69 -13.58
C ARG A 22 24.36 -3.98 -14.93
N SER A 23 25.45 -4.76 -14.96
CA SER A 23 26.12 -5.18 -16.20
C SER A 23 25.25 -6.18 -16.95
N GLU A 24 24.74 -7.21 -16.25
CA GLU A 24 23.81 -8.20 -16.79
C GLU A 24 22.49 -7.55 -17.27
N LEU A 25 21.97 -6.56 -16.54
CA LEU A 25 20.78 -5.81 -16.96
C LEU A 25 21.01 -4.91 -18.20
N ARG A 26 22.25 -4.44 -18.40
CA ARG A 26 22.68 -3.70 -19.62
C ARG A 26 22.99 -4.63 -20.78
N GLU A 27 23.34 -5.89 -20.51
CA GLU A 27 23.68 -6.91 -21.49
C GLU A 27 22.69 -8.09 -21.47
N PRO A 28 21.39 -7.86 -21.76
CA PRO A 28 20.38 -8.91 -21.76
C PRO A 28 20.77 -10.07 -22.72
N PRO A 29 20.35 -11.31 -22.42
CA PRO A 29 20.82 -12.52 -23.10
C PRO A 29 20.74 -12.40 -24.62
N ARG A 30 21.92 -12.38 -25.25
CA ARG A 30 22.08 -12.15 -26.68
C ARG A 30 21.82 -13.45 -27.45
N GLY A 31 20.96 -13.36 -28.47
CA GLY A 31 20.74 -14.47 -29.40
C GLY A 31 21.95 -14.76 -30.28
N PRO A 32 21.89 -15.78 -31.17
CA PRO A 32 22.99 -16.19 -32.04
C PRO A 32 23.46 -15.13 -33.06
N LEU A 33 22.80 -13.97 -33.10
CA LEU A 33 23.12 -12.81 -33.95
C LEU A 33 23.56 -11.58 -33.13
N GLY A 34 23.85 -11.73 -31.83
CA GLY A 34 24.27 -10.63 -30.94
C GLY A 34 23.15 -9.67 -30.52
N LEU A 35 21.94 -9.83 -31.07
CA LEU A 35 20.76 -9.05 -30.71
C LEU A 35 20.19 -9.48 -29.35
N PRO A 36 19.64 -8.56 -28.54
CA PRO A 36 18.91 -8.91 -27.33
C PRO A 36 17.73 -9.82 -27.69
N ARG A 37 17.64 -11.01 -27.08
CA ARG A 37 16.52 -11.93 -27.33
C ARG A 37 15.27 -11.35 -26.66
N PRO A 38 14.17 -11.07 -27.40
CA PRO A 38 12.92 -10.68 -26.76
C PRO A 38 12.42 -11.84 -25.87
N PRO A 39 11.83 -11.56 -24.70
CA PRO A 39 11.31 -12.60 -23.82
C PRO A 39 10.24 -13.41 -24.54
N SER A 40 10.29 -14.73 -24.39
CA SER A 40 9.25 -15.60 -24.94
C SER A 40 7.94 -15.47 -24.15
N PRO A 41 6.78 -15.72 -24.77
CA PRO A 41 5.50 -15.69 -24.07
C PRO A 41 5.46 -16.59 -22.82
N GLY A 42 6.16 -17.74 -22.85
CA GLY A 42 6.28 -18.64 -21.69
C GLY A 42 7.13 -18.08 -20.55
N GLU A 43 8.18 -17.30 -20.84
CA GLU A 43 8.97 -16.61 -19.82
C GLU A 43 8.16 -15.48 -19.16
N LEU A 44 7.31 -14.77 -19.91
CA LEU A 44 6.39 -13.75 -19.37
C LEU A 44 5.28 -14.35 -18.50
N LEU A 45 4.68 -15.46 -18.94
CA LEU A 45 3.68 -16.19 -18.15
C LEU A 45 4.28 -16.71 -16.85
N ARG A 46 5.45 -17.35 -16.89
CA ARG A 46 6.15 -17.82 -15.69
C ARG A 46 6.53 -16.67 -14.76
N PHE A 47 7.07 -15.56 -15.27
CA PHE A 47 7.38 -14.38 -14.44
C PHE A 47 6.12 -13.82 -13.76
N THR A 48 4.99 -13.85 -14.46
CA THR A 48 3.71 -13.38 -13.93
C THR A 48 3.19 -14.30 -12.82
N GLU A 49 3.34 -15.63 -12.99
CA GLU A 49 3.00 -16.65 -11.99
C GLU A 49 3.93 -16.62 -10.76
N GLU A 50 5.25 -16.50 -10.98
CA GLU A 50 6.30 -16.61 -9.97
C GLU A 50 6.48 -15.31 -9.14
N TYR A 51 6.23 -14.14 -9.73
CA TYR A 51 6.50 -12.84 -9.08
C TYR A 51 5.32 -11.87 -9.11
N THR A 52 4.72 -11.60 -10.27
CA THR A 52 3.71 -10.52 -10.39
C THR A 52 2.40 -10.83 -9.65
N ILE A 53 1.86 -12.04 -9.82
CA ILE A 53 0.63 -12.48 -9.16
C ILE A 53 0.83 -12.55 -7.63
N PRO A 54 1.89 -13.18 -7.08
CA PRO A 54 2.19 -13.15 -5.65
C PRO A 54 2.35 -11.74 -5.07
N ALA A 55 3.03 -10.83 -5.79
CA ALA A 55 3.20 -9.44 -5.36
C ALA A 55 1.86 -8.67 -5.35
N LEU A 56 1.03 -8.85 -6.38
CA LEU A 56 -0.29 -8.23 -6.46
C LEU A 56 -1.23 -8.75 -5.37
N ILE A 57 -1.22 -10.06 -5.09
CA ILE A 57 -1.96 -10.67 -3.98
C ILE A 57 -1.50 -10.06 -2.64
N SER A 58 -0.19 -9.90 -2.44
CA SER A 58 0.37 -9.32 -1.22
C SER A 58 -0.01 -7.85 -1.01
N LEU A 59 -0.06 -7.06 -2.09
CA LEU A 59 -0.56 -5.67 -2.05
C LEU A 59 -2.06 -5.62 -1.70
N LEU A 60 -2.87 -6.50 -2.30
CA LEU A 60 -4.30 -6.61 -2.00
C LEU A 60 -4.55 -7.07 -0.56
N GLU A 61 -3.80 -8.06 -0.05
CA GLU A 61 -3.88 -8.50 1.35
C GLU A 61 -3.50 -7.37 2.31
N THR A 62 -2.48 -6.58 1.98
CA THR A 62 -2.07 -5.40 2.78
C THR A 62 -3.20 -4.36 2.83
N ASN A 63 -3.83 -4.06 1.69
CA ASN A 63 -4.98 -3.15 1.63
C ASN A 63 -6.17 -3.68 2.44
N ILE A 64 -6.47 -4.98 2.36
CA ILE A 64 -7.53 -5.62 3.16
C ILE A 64 -7.22 -5.48 4.66
N ARG A 65 -6.00 -5.79 5.11
CA ARG A 65 -5.59 -5.65 6.52
C ARG A 65 -5.67 -4.20 7.02
N LEU A 66 -5.36 -3.21 6.18
CA LEU A 66 -5.52 -1.80 6.53
C LEU A 66 -7.01 -1.42 6.70
N LEU A 67 -7.88 -1.93 5.84
CA LEU A 67 -9.34 -1.77 5.96
C LEU A 67 -9.90 -2.51 7.18
N GLU A 68 -9.38 -3.68 7.53
CA GLU A 68 -9.72 -4.41 8.75
C GLU A 68 -9.29 -3.66 10.02
N LEU A 69 -8.10 -3.06 10.02
CA LEU A 69 -7.62 -2.22 11.12
C LEU A 69 -8.50 -0.98 11.29
N LEU A 70 -8.85 -0.31 10.19
CA LEU A 70 -9.79 0.82 10.20
C LEU A 70 -11.17 0.40 10.71
N ALA A 71 -11.70 -0.73 10.23
CA ALA A 71 -12.98 -1.27 10.69
C ALA A 71 -12.93 -1.61 12.19
N GLY A 72 -11.82 -2.16 12.69
CA GLY A 72 -11.57 -2.40 14.11
C GLY A 72 -11.52 -1.12 14.93
N ALA A 73 -10.86 -0.06 14.44
CA ALA A 73 -10.82 1.25 15.10
C ALA A 73 -12.22 1.88 15.20
N ILE A 74 -13.03 1.82 14.13
CA ILE A 74 -14.42 2.28 14.12
C ILE A 74 -15.27 1.43 15.10
N ARG A 75 -15.09 0.10 15.09
CA ARG A 75 -15.77 -0.85 16.00
C ARG A 75 -15.52 -0.51 17.47
N VAL A 76 -14.28 -0.18 17.81
CA VAL A 76 -13.86 0.24 19.17
C VAL A 76 -14.44 1.61 19.53
N ALA A 77 -14.46 2.57 18.59
CA ALA A 77 -15.10 3.88 18.81
C ALA A 77 -16.61 3.76 19.08
N ASP A 78 -17.29 2.83 18.41
CA ASP A 78 -18.69 2.47 18.66
C ASP A 78 -18.92 1.64 19.95
N GLY A 79 -17.87 1.31 20.70
CA GLY A 79 -17.95 0.46 21.89
C GLY A 79 -18.35 -0.99 21.62
N ARG A 80 -18.21 -1.46 20.37
CA ARG A 80 -18.56 -2.82 19.94
C ARG A 80 -17.34 -3.75 20.04
N PRO A 81 -17.51 -5.02 20.44
CA PRO A 81 -16.40 -5.97 20.49
C PRO A 81 -15.94 -6.38 19.09
N LEU A 82 -14.68 -6.83 19.02
CA LEU A 82 -13.90 -7.04 17.79
C LEU A 82 -14.18 -8.37 17.04
N GLU A 83 -15.15 -9.16 17.48
CA GLU A 83 -15.44 -10.55 17.03
C GLU A 83 -15.97 -10.68 15.57
N GLY A 84 -15.71 -9.70 14.70
CA GLY A 84 -16.20 -9.66 13.31
C GLY A 84 -15.17 -9.95 12.22
N SER A 85 -13.88 -10.05 12.54
CA SER A 85 -12.80 -10.18 11.53
C SER A 85 -12.61 -11.59 10.98
N ASP A 86 -12.99 -12.63 11.73
CA ASP A 86 -12.61 -14.01 11.41
C ASP A 86 -13.20 -14.52 10.08
N ALA A 87 -14.41 -14.06 9.71
CA ALA A 87 -15.12 -14.55 8.52
C ALA A 87 -14.45 -14.18 7.18
N LEU A 88 -13.76 -13.04 7.09
CA LEU A 88 -12.94 -12.69 5.91
C LEU A 88 -11.50 -13.19 6.07
N ALA A 89 -10.96 -13.21 7.29
CA ALA A 89 -9.65 -13.80 7.56
C ALA A 89 -9.58 -15.29 7.16
N ASP A 90 -10.66 -16.05 7.31
CA ASP A 90 -10.76 -17.44 6.84
C ASP A 90 -10.82 -17.59 5.32
N ALA A 91 -11.34 -16.60 4.59
CA ALA A 91 -11.29 -16.56 3.13
C ALA A 91 -9.84 -16.33 2.65
N GLY A 92 -9.11 -15.40 3.28
CA GLY A 92 -7.68 -15.23 3.07
C GLY A 92 -6.88 -16.49 3.44
N ARG A 93 -7.15 -17.08 4.61
CA ARG A 93 -6.47 -18.30 5.11
C ARG A 93 -6.61 -19.49 4.14
N ARG A 94 -7.67 -19.52 3.34
CA ARG A 94 -7.90 -20.56 2.32
C ARG A 94 -7.11 -20.36 1.03
N SER A 95 -6.69 -19.13 0.69
CA SER A 95 -5.72 -18.89 -0.39
C SER A 95 -4.27 -19.08 0.08
N LEU A 96 -4.01 -18.85 1.37
CA LEU A 96 -2.68 -18.93 1.99
C LEU A 96 -2.09 -20.35 2.11
N GLY A 97 -2.82 -21.41 1.74
CA GLY A 97 -2.34 -22.80 1.75
C GLY A 97 -1.15 -23.08 0.82
N TYR A 98 -0.76 -22.12 -0.03
CA TYR A 98 0.39 -22.19 -0.92
C TYR A 98 1.62 -21.38 -0.43
N VAL A 99 1.56 -20.79 0.79
CA VAL A 99 2.52 -19.75 1.23
C VAL A 99 3.21 -20.06 2.57
N ASP A 100 2.89 -21.20 3.21
CA ASP A 100 3.33 -21.49 4.59
C ASP A 100 4.87 -21.59 4.75
N GLU A 101 5.59 -22.05 3.74
CA GLU A 101 7.06 -22.21 3.77
C GLU A 101 7.81 -20.87 3.89
N GLY A 102 7.22 -19.76 3.44
CA GLY A 102 7.79 -18.42 3.60
C GLY A 102 7.54 -17.81 4.99
N ARG A 103 6.51 -18.28 5.71
CA ARG A 103 6.05 -17.65 6.96
C ARG A 103 6.96 -17.94 8.15
N GLU A 104 7.57 -19.12 8.20
CA GLU A 104 8.50 -19.46 9.27
C GLU A 104 9.80 -18.62 9.19
N GLY A 105 10.32 -18.42 7.97
CA GLY A 105 11.44 -17.52 7.69
C GLY A 105 11.11 -16.06 8.03
N LEU A 106 9.93 -15.57 7.63
CA LEU A 106 9.48 -14.22 7.98
C LEU A 106 9.34 -14.05 9.50
N ALA A 107 8.74 -15.01 10.20
CA ALA A 107 8.60 -14.96 11.65
C ALA A 107 9.94 -15.04 12.40
N ALA A 108 10.96 -15.69 11.83
CA ALA A 108 12.33 -15.63 12.34
C ALA A 108 12.93 -14.23 12.13
N ALA A 109 12.84 -13.68 10.91
CA ALA A 109 13.34 -12.35 10.57
C ALA A 109 12.67 -11.23 11.39
N SER A 110 11.36 -11.29 11.63
CA SER A 110 10.66 -10.32 12.49
C SER A 110 11.14 -10.37 13.94
N ARG A 111 11.37 -11.56 14.50
CA ARG A 111 11.91 -11.71 15.87
C ARG A 111 13.34 -11.18 15.98
N GLU A 112 14.13 -11.36 14.92
CA GLU A 112 15.48 -10.82 14.84
C GLU A 112 15.49 -9.28 14.76
N SER A 113 14.65 -8.68 13.91
CA SER A 113 14.51 -7.23 13.81
C SER A 113 13.95 -6.58 15.07
N LEU A 114 13.05 -7.25 15.80
CA LEU A 114 12.56 -6.76 17.10
C LEU A 114 13.68 -6.72 18.15
N ARG A 115 14.57 -7.73 18.21
CA ARG A 115 15.74 -7.68 19.10
C ARG A 115 16.66 -6.51 18.76
N ARG A 116 16.99 -6.32 17.48
CA ARG A 116 17.80 -5.17 17.04
C ARG A 116 17.15 -3.82 17.37
N LEU A 117 15.82 -3.75 17.38
CA LEU A 117 15.10 -2.55 17.81
C LEU A 117 15.18 -2.35 19.32
N ASP A 118 15.00 -3.41 20.12
CA ASP A 118 15.15 -3.34 21.59
C ASP A 118 16.59 -2.95 21.99
N ASP A 119 17.61 -3.50 21.32
CA ASP A 119 19.02 -3.13 21.51
C ASP A 119 19.27 -1.66 21.13
N ALA A 120 18.81 -1.21 19.96
CA ALA A 120 18.94 0.19 19.54
C ALA A 120 18.15 1.17 20.42
N LEU A 121 17.04 0.74 21.03
CA LEU A 121 16.28 1.51 22.02
C LEU A 121 16.99 1.56 23.37
N ALA A 122 17.76 0.52 23.74
CA ALA A 122 18.63 0.55 24.91
C ALA A 122 19.81 1.51 24.69
N ASP A 123 20.48 1.44 23.53
CA ASP A 123 21.55 2.39 23.14
C ASP A 123 21.04 3.84 23.11
N LEU A 124 19.82 4.08 22.61
CA LEU A 124 19.20 5.41 22.62
C LEU A 124 18.85 5.87 24.05
N GLN A 125 18.45 4.97 24.94
CA GLN A 125 18.19 5.31 26.34
C GLN A 125 19.49 5.58 27.12
N GLU A 126 20.57 4.85 26.85
CA GLU A 126 21.91 5.11 27.37
C GLU A 126 22.42 6.49 26.88
N ALA A 127 22.29 6.78 25.58
CA ALA A 127 22.67 8.07 25.00
C ALA A 127 21.81 9.24 25.54
N ALA A 128 20.50 9.04 25.72
CA ALA A 128 19.60 10.04 26.31
C ALA A 128 19.87 10.26 27.81
N ALA A 129 20.31 9.23 28.54
CA ALA A 129 20.76 9.36 29.92
C ALA A 129 22.13 10.06 30.03
N GLY A 130 22.99 9.96 29.01
CA GLY A 130 24.25 10.70 28.89
C GLY A 130 24.11 12.14 28.40
N GLY A 131 23.01 12.48 27.71
CA GLY A 131 22.77 13.80 27.13
C GLY A 131 22.42 14.86 28.16
N ASN A 132 23.35 15.75 28.48
CA ASN A 132 23.07 16.89 29.35
C ASN A 132 22.32 17.99 28.55
N PRO A 133 21.08 18.37 28.91
CA PRO A 133 20.31 19.39 28.18
C PRO A 133 20.89 20.81 28.27
N THR A 134 22.01 20.98 28.99
CA THR A 134 22.78 22.23 29.05
C THR A 134 23.89 22.28 27.98
N ASP A 135 24.04 21.25 27.15
CA ASP A 135 25.03 21.23 26.07
C ASP A 135 24.72 22.32 25.00
N PRO A 136 25.68 23.17 24.62
CA PRO A 136 25.45 24.25 23.67
C PRO A 136 25.00 23.74 22.28
N ALA A 137 25.50 22.60 21.80
CA ALA A 137 25.10 22.05 20.51
C ALA A 137 23.63 21.58 20.51
N VAL A 138 23.14 21.09 21.66
CA VAL A 138 21.73 20.73 21.85
C VAL A 138 20.86 21.99 21.92
N GLN A 139 21.34 23.08 22.55
CA GLN A 139 20.63 24.36 22.58
C GLN A 139 20.53 25.02 21.20
N ASP A 140 21.58 24.91 20.37
CA ASP A 140 21.57 25.38 18.99
C ASP A 140 20.54 24.61 18.15
N LEU A 141 20.55 23.26 18.20
CA LEU A 141 19.57 22.41 17.51
C LEU A 141 18.12 22.66 17.97
N LEU A 142 17.89 22.86 19.28
CA LEU A 142 16.56 23.23 19.81
C LEU A 142 16.13 24.64 19.37
N THR A 143 17.06 25.53 19.08
CA THR A 143 16.78 26.87 18.57
C THR A 143 16.45 26.80 17.07
N GLU A 144 17.21 26.04 16.30
CA GLU A 144 16.95 25.79 14.87
C GLU A 144 15.58 25.11 14.65
N ALA A 145 15.26 24.08 15.44
CA ALA A 145 13.95 23.41 15.39
C ALA A 145 12.77 24.34 15.72
N ARG A 146 12.96 25.31 16.63
CA ARG A 146 11.93 26.33 16.94
C ARG A 146 11.75 27.33 15.79
N THR A 147 12.85 27.74 15.16
CA THR A 147 12.81 28.62 13.98
C THR A 147 12.10 27.94 12.82
N LEU A 148 12.46 26.70 12.50
CA LEU A 148 11.83 25.93 11.42
C LEU A 148 10.33 25.72 11.66
N ARG A 149 9.92 25.47 12.91
CA ARG A 149 8.50 25.39 13.26
C ARG A 149 7.76 26.72 13.02
N ALA A 150 8.35 27.86 13.39
CA ALA A 150 7.73 29.16 13.16
C ALA A 150 7.54 29.47 11.67
N GLU A 151 8.50 29.08 10.82
CA GLU A 151 8.40 29.18 9.36
C GLU A 151 7.28 28.29 8.78
N VAL A 152 7.10 27.08 9.32
CA VAL A 152 5.98 26.20 8.95
C VAL A 152 4.63 26.77 9.40
N ASP A 153 4.52 27.27 10.64
CA ASP A 153 3.32 27.90 11.16
C ASP A 153 2.94 29.15 10.30
N GLU A 154 3.91 29.97 9.89
CA GLU A 154 3.71 31.11 8.97
C GLU A 154 3.27 30.65 7.57
N ARG A 155 3.92 29.62 7.01
CA ARG A 155 3.60 29.10 5.67
C ARG A 155 2.21 28.44 5.62
N LEU A 156 1.77 27.82 6.71
CA LEU A 156 0.43 27.25 6.84
C LEU A 156 -0.63 28.36 6.88
N ALA A 157 -0.46 29.37 7.73
CA ALA A 157 -1.37 30.52 7.80
C ALA A 157 -1.46 31.27 6.46
N ALA A 158 -0.35 31.36 5.71
CA ALA A 158 -0.31 31.94 4.37
C ALA A 158 -1.00 31.08 3.29
N ALA A 159 -1.14 29.77 3.51
CA ALA A 159 -1.92 28.88 2.65
C ALA A 159 -3.42 29.02 2.95
N GLU A 160 -3.81 28.92 4.22
CA GLU A 160 -5.20 29.10 4.68
C GLU A 160 -5.80 30.45 4.25
N SER A 161 -4.98 31.52 4.26
CA SER A 161 -5.41 32.84 3.79
C SER A 161 -5.70 32.88 2.29
N ARG A 162 -4.95 32.13 1.47
CA ARG A 162 -5.14 32.08 0.01
C ARG A 162 -6.38 31.29 -0.38
N ASP A 163 -6.64 30.18 0.30
CA ASP A 163 -7.87 29.40 0.10
C ASP A 163 -9.12 30.22 0.47
N ALA A 164 -9.01 31.06 1.51
CA ALA A 164 -10.06 32.02 1.88
C ALA A 164 -10.27 33.14 0.84
N GLU A 165 -9.19 33.64 0.20
CA GLU A 165 -9.29 34.61 -0.90
C GLU A 165 -9.92 33.99 -2.17
N THR A 166 -9.57 32.74 -2.53
CA THR A 166 -10.18 32.04 -3.66
C THR A 166 -11.69 31.82 -3.47
N THR A 167 -12.16 31.56 -2.25
CA THR A 167 -13.59 31.36 -1.97
C THR A 167 -14.39 32.68 -1.92
N GLY A 168 -13.74 33.84 -2.10
CA GLY A 168 -14.34 35.17 -1.91
C GLY A 168 -14.75 35.94 -3.18
N ASP A 169 -14.33 35.50 -4.37
CA ASP A 169 -14.45 36.29 -5.63
C ASP A 169 -15.29 35.60 -6.72
N GLU A 170 -15.65 34.32 -6.58
CA GLU A 170 -16.44 33.56 -7.56
C GLU A 170 -17.95 33.85 -7.46
N GLY A 171 -18.31 35.11 -7.70
CA GLY A 171 -19.64 35.51 -8.14
C GLY A 171 -19.71 35.56 -9.67
N ASP A 172 -20.73 34.90 -10.23
CA ASP A 172 -21.05 34.74 -11.66
C ASP A 172 -20.33 33.61 -12.43
N GLU A 173 -21.15 32.83 -13.16
CA GLU A 173 -20.79 32.01 -14.34
C GLU A 173 -19.92 30.73 -14.16
N ALA A 174 -20.15 29.96 -13.10
CA ALA A 174 -19.88 28.51 -13.13
C ALA A 174 -21.15 27.73 -13.50
N GLU A 175 -21.26 27.29 -14.77
CA GLU A 175 -22.31 26.37 -15.23
C GLU A 175 -22.12 25.00 -14.55
N SER A 176 -22.77 24.82 -13.41
CA SER A 176 -22.79 23.54 -12.70
C SER A 176 -23.57 22.53 -13.52
N VAL A 177 -22.85 21.64 -14.22
CA VAL A 177 -23.42 20.40 -14.74
C VAL A 177 -23.76 19.51 -13.55
N ALA A 178 -24.92 19.77 -12.95
CA ALA A 178 -25.54 18.92 -11.96
C ALA A 178 -25.94 17.62 -12.65
N ILE A 179 -25.08 16.61 -12.52
CA ILE A 179 -25.38 15.25 -12.98
C ILE A 179 -26.47 14.72 -12.05
N ASP A 180 -27.70 14.68 -12.55
CA ASP A 180 -28.84 14.17 -11.79
C ASP A 180 -28.75 12.64 -11.71
N VAL A 181 -28.38 12.16 -10.53
CA VAL A 181 -28.08 10.74 -10.29
C VAL A 181 -29.36 9.89 -10.39
N ASP A 182 -30.53 10.47 -10.17
CA ASP A 182 -31.80 9.75 -10.22
C ASP A 182 -32.17 9.33 -11.67
N ASP A 183 -31.89 10.16 -12.67
CA ASP A 183 -32.13 9.84 -14.10
C ASP A 183 -31.19 8.73 -14.63
N GLU A 184 -29.92 8.75 -14.19
CA GLU A 184 -28.93 7.70 -14.52
C GLU A 184 -29.30 6.36 -13.87
N LEU A 185 -29.75 6.39 -12.61
CA LEU A 185 -30.23 5.20 -11.90
C LEU A 185 -31.49 4.60 -12.54
N GLU A 186 -32.41 5.43 -13.04
CA GLU A 186 -33.60 4.92 -13.75
C GLU A 186 -33.21 4.25 -15.08
N THR A 187 -32.21 4.78 -15.78
CA THR A 187 -31.69 4.21 -17.03
C THR A 187 -31.01 2.86 -16.80
N ILE A 188 -30.16 2.75 -15.77
CA ILE A 188 -29.53 1.47 -15.37
C ILE A 188 -30.60 0.46 -14.95
N ARG A 189 -31.60 0.88 -14.17
CA ARG A 189 -32.71 0.01 -13.75
C ARG A 189 -33.49 -0.53 -14.94
N ARG A 190 -33.83 0.31 -15.92
CA ARG A 190 -34.50 -0.07 -17.17
C ARG A 190 -33.67 -1.02 -18.04
N GLN A 191 -32.35 -0.97 -17.93
CA GLN A 191 -31.44 -1.90 -18.60
C GLN A 191 -31.34 -3.26 -17.89
N VAL A 192 -31.52 -3.28 -16.57
CA VAL A 192 -31.58 -4.51 -15.75
C VAL A 192 -32.96 -5.19 -15.83
N ASP A 193 -34.05 -4.42 -15.80
CA ASP A 193 -35.44 -4.87 -16.04
C ASP A 193 -35.78 -5.00 -17.55
N GLY A 194 -34.79 -5.33 -18.38
CA GLY A 194 -34.99 -5.64 -19.80
C GLY A 194 -35.96 -6.82 -19.97
N PRO A 195 -36.78 -6.86 -21.04
CA PRO A 195 -37.97 -7.72 -21.09
C PRO A 195 -37.60 -9.20 -20.98
N ASP A 196 -38.18 -9.85 -19.96
CA ASP A 196 -38.17 -11.31 -19.82
C ASP A 196 -39.03 -11.90 -20.96
N GLU A 197 -38.39 -12.20 -22.09
CA GLU A 197 -38.95 -13.04 -23.15
C GLU A 197 -39.11 -14.47 -22.62
N GLY A 198 -40.17 -14.65 -21.81
CA GLY A 198 -40.54 -15.94 -21.25
C GLY A 198 -40.75 -16.99 -22.36
N PRO A 199 -40.26 -18.23 -22.17
CA PRO A 199 -40.29 -19.26 -23.20
C PRO A 199 -41.72 -19.70 -23.53
N GLY A 200 -41.89 -20.27 -24.73
CA GLY A 200 -43.15 -20.90 -25.13
C GLY A 200 -43.39 -22.28 -24.51
N ASP A 201 -44.41 -22.98 -25.05
CA ASP A 201 -45.02 -24.25 -24.58
C ASP A 201 -45.84 -24.14 -23.27
N ASP A 202 -46.96 -24.84 -23.03
CA ASP A 202 -47.93 -25.56 -23.89
C ASP A 202 -49.17 -26.00 -23.05
N GLY A 203 -50.31 -26.33 -23.69
CA GLY A 203 -51.53 -26.89 -23.05
C GLY A 203 -52.47 -25.90 -22.32
N GLU A 204 -53.75 -26.18 -22.04
CA GLU A 204 -54.61 -27.36 -22.29
C GLU A 204 -56.13 -27.05 -22.10
N THR A 205 -57.02 -27.60 -22.96
CA THR A 205 -58.50 -27.86 -22.80
C THR A 205 -59.59 -26.77 -22.62
N GLY A 206 -60.84 -27.16 -22.96
CA GLY A 206 -62.15 -26.55 -22.59
C GLY A 206 -62.80 -25.75 -23.74
N GLU A 207 -63.96 -26.10 -24.34
CA GLU A 207 -65.34 -26.12 -23.79
C GLU A 207 -65.78 -24.78 -23.18
N GLU A 208 -66.98 -24.20 -23.39
CA GLU A 208 -68.12 -24.52 -24.28
C GLU A 208 -68.22 -23.47 -25.44
N SER A 209 -69.25 -23.35 -26.30
CA SER A 209 -70.54 -24.06 -26.50
C SER A 209 -70.85 -24.25 -27.99
#